data_AF-A0A9P1BKT5-F1
#
_entry.id   AF-A0A9P1BKT5-F1
#
_cell.length_a   1.000
_cell.length_b   1.000
_cell.length_c   1.000
_cell.angle_alpha   90.00
_cell.angle_beta   90.00
_cell.angle_gamma   90.00
#
_symmetry.space_group_name_H-M   'P 1'
#
loop_
_entity.id
_entity.type
_entity.pdbx_description
1 polymer ?
#
loop_
_entity_poly.entity_id
_entity_poly.type
_entity_poly.pdbx_seq_one_letter_code
_entity_poly.pdbx_strand_id
1 'polypeptide(L)'
;MARRGSCSWLLLLCPFGALLFSQPGQVAEKQRHAVVTGAAGYLGRELCAQLLAENWRVTAVVRQASAERSSALVELARSAGSLGDLELLSLDLMDEDALTEAIKRLRPSVVFHAGGIFRRCQKPMEEMVQPNIAMAEAIIRAAAASPSKPLVIYTSSMAAVRGPGQVPRDGRSCFDEEDWNRQSRPENGWGEAYQYSKVESELRAKALADELKVGFVSLCPSFILGPERGPSDGSGFSVSMVLSWMRGEQKVRSLLISDVRDVAAAHLAAAKATPGQRFIVSTEVRPLPEEVAQVLREVVASAWGSEAAKAIRATSPPTDGPACMRTSAAMRILSGPGAQEVQCKERLGELQIHCRDALETVRDMASHLASVAPKTAFRFFRFSW
;
A
#
# COMPACT_ATOMS: atom_id res chain seq x y z
N MET A 1 27.54 50.04 43.12
CA MET A 1 26.73 51.29 43.16
C MET A 1 26.27 51.58 41.74
N ALA A 2 24.99 51.98 41.57
CA ALA A 2 24.26 52.24 40.31
C ALA A 2 23.72 50.97 39.59
N ARG A 3 22.49 50.91 39.06
CA ARG A 3 21.30 51.77 39.07
C ARG A 3 20.11 50.86 38.70
N ARG A 4 19.00 50.93 39.44
CA ARG A 4 17.71 50.33 39.07
C ARG A 4 17.11 51.17 37.94
N GLY A 5 16.80 50.56 36.80
CA GLY A 5 15.98 51.14 35.74
C GLY A 5 14.64 50.41 35.70
N SER A 6 13.57 51.12 36.00
CA SER A 6 12.18 50.66 35.88
C SER A 6 11.74 50.63 34.42
N CYS A 7 11.11 49.54 33.98
CA CYS A 7 10.17 49.58 32.87
C CYS A 7 8.82 49.07 33.35
N SER A 8 7.85 49.99 33.31
CA SER A 8 6.43 49.77 33.62
C SER A 8 5.82 48.87 32.55
N TRP A 9 5.22 47.76 32.94
CA TRP A 9 4.37 46.94 32.07
C TRP A 9 2.92 47.32 32.33
N LEU A 10 2.25 47.89 31.32
CA LEU A 10 0.80 48.02 31.31
C LEU A 10 0.20 46.60 31.26
N LEU A 11 -0.39 46.16 32.37
CA LEU A 11 -1.22 44.97 32.45
C LEU A 11 -2.61 45.28 31.88
N LEU A 12 -2.86 44.86 30.64
CA LEU A 12 -4.22 44.64 30.16
C LEU A 12 -4.62 43.20 30.53
N LEU A 13 -5.42 43.09 31.60
CA LEU A 13 -6.03 41.84 32.06
C LEU A 13 -7.09 41.38 31.05
N CYS A 14 -6.85 40.25 30.41
CA CYS A 14 -7.87 39.46 29.74
C CYS A 14 -8.26 38.30 30.70
N PRO A 15 -9.54 38.13 31.10
CA PRO A 15 -9.93 37.04 31.96
C PRO A 15 -10.06 35.76 31.11
N PHE A 16 -9.62 34.62 31.63
CA PHE A 16 -9.44 33.30 30.97
C PHE A 16 -8.09 33.07 30.28
N GLY A 17 -7.01 33.08 31.08
CA GLY A 17 -5.71 32.52 30.69
C GLY A 17 -5.46 31.17 31.38
N ALA A 18 -5.57 30.07 30.65
CA ALA A 18 -4.79 28.87 30.95
C ALA A 18 -3.39 29.10 30.38
N LEU A 19 -2.45 29.49 31.25
CA LEU A 19 -1.04 29.60 30.92
C LEU A 19 -0.47 28.18 30.76
N LEU A 20 -0.37 27.72 29.50
CA LEU A 20 0.47 26.57 29.17
C LEU A 20 1.93 27.01 29.29
N PHE A 21 2.55 26.67 30.41
CA PHE A 21 3.99 26.71 30.57
C PHE A 21 4.61 25.64 29.64
N SER A 22 5.20 26.06 28.52
CA SER A 22 6.17 25.20 27.83
C SER A 22 7.48 25.24 28.61
N GLN A 23 8.04 24.06 28.92
CA GLN A 23 9.34 24.00 29.57
C GLN A 23 10.42 24.49 28.60
N PRO A 24 11.36 25.35 29.04
CA PRO A 24 12.49 25.75 28.21
C PRO A 24 13.47 24.57 28.14
N GLY A 25 13.48 23.86 27.00
CA GLY A 25 14.42 22.75 26.77
C GLY A 25 14.01 21.74 25.69
N GLN A 26 12.75 21.69 25.25
CA GLN A 26 12.39 20.93 24.06
C GLN A 26 12.69 21.76 22.82
N VAL A 27 13.84 21.48 22.18
CA VAL A 27 14.02 21.80 20.77
C VAL A 27 12.87 21.11 20.04
N ALA A 28 11.91 21.87 19.53
CA ALA A 28 10.83 21.32 18.71
C ALA A 28 11.50 20.52 17.59
N GLU A 29 11.32 19.18 17.60
CA GLU A 29 11.79 18.36 16.49
C GLU A 29 11.17 18.97 15.22
N LYS A 30 12.02 19.26 14.24
CA LYS A 30 11.58 19.84 12.98
C LYS A 30 10.57 18.87 12.37
N GLN A 31 9.28 19.24 12.41
CA GLN A 31 8.20 18.37 11.96
C GLN A 31 8.49 17.85 10.55
N ARG A 32 8.64 16.53 10.41
CA ARG A 32 8.99 15.91 9.13
C ARG A 32 7.82 16.04 8.18
N HIS A 33 8.10 16.46 6.95
CA HIS A 33 7.08 16.65 5.92
C HIS A 33 7.14 15.52 4.90
N ALA A 34 6.02 14.82 4.73
CA ALA A 34 5.80 13.77 3.76
C ALA A 34 4.78 14.21 2.70
N VAL A 35 5.08 13.98 1.42
CA VAL A 35 4.09 14.01 0.34
C VAL A 35 3.70 12.58 0.02
N VAL A 36 2.41 12.27 0.01
CA VAL A 36 1.89 10.94 -0.32
C VAL A 36 1.05 11.03 -1.59
N THR A 37 1.50 10.38 -2.68
CA THR A 37 0.71 10.23 -3.90
C THR A 37 -0.09 8.94 -3.87
N GLY A 38 -1.29 8.95 -4.47
CA GLY A 38 -2.24 7.85 -4.29
C GLY A 38 -2.82 7.81 -2.87
N ALA A 39 -2.85 8.94 -2.15
CA ALA A 39 -3.25 9.02 -0.74
C ALA A 39 -4.70 8.56 -0.50
N ALA A 40 -5.60 8.77 -1.46
CA ALA A 40 -6.98 8.29 -1.38
C ALA A 40 -7.13 6.77 -1.63
N GLY A 41 -6.06 6.08 -2.04
CA GLY A 41 -6.06 4.65 -2.30
C GLY A 41 -6.09 3.81 -1.02
N TYR A 42 -6.18 2.49 -1.19
CA TYR A 42 -6.22 1.54 -0.07
C TYR A 42 -4.97 1.61 0.81
N LEU A 43 -3.78 1.49 0.22
CA LEU A 43 -2.50 1.67 0.94
C LEU A 43 -2.29 3.12 1.38
N GLY A 44 -2.62 4.10 0.52
CA GLY A 44 -2.40 5.52 0.79
C GLY A 44 -3.08 6.00 2.07
N ARG A 45 -4.34 5.57 2.31
CA ARG A 45 -5.09 5.92 3.52
C ARG A 45 -4.45 5.37 4.78
N GLU A 46 -4.00 4.11 4.77
CA GLU A 46 -3.27 3.51 5.90
C GLU A 46 -1.95 4.24 6.15
N LEU A 47 -1.19 4.54 5.10
CA LEU A 47 0.09 5.24 5.20
C LEU A 47 -0.08 6.66 5.76
N CYS A 48 -1.05 7.43 5.26
CA CYS A 48 -1.35 8.75 5.81
C CYS A 48 -1.75 8.68 7.28
N ALA A 49 -2.55 7.68 7.69
CA ALA A 49 -2.94 7.51 9.08
C ALA A 49 -1.74 7.23 9.99
N GLN A 50 -0.82 6.35 9.58
CA GLN A 50 0.38 6.03 10.36
C GLN A 50 1.38 7.20 10.40
N LEU A 51 1.55 7.93 9.30
CA LEU A 51 2.38 9.14 9.27
C LEU A 51 1.86 10.21 10.26
N LEU A 52 0.55 10.46 10.28
CA LEU A 52 -0.08 11.42 11.20
C LEU A 52 0.07 10.97 12.66
N ALA A 53 -0.09 9.67 12.94
CA ALA A 53 0.13 9.11 14.28
C ALA A 53 1.58 9.28 14.78
N GLU A 54 2.53 9.37 13.85
CA GLU A 54 3.96 9.59 14.10
C GLU A 54 4.33 11.09 14.00
N ASN A 55 3.34 11.98 14.10
CA ASN A 55 3.48 13.45 14.11
C ASN A 55 4.12 14.03 12.84
N TRP A 56 4.02 13.34 11.70
CA TRP A 56 4.43 13.92 10.41
C TRP A 56 3.41 14.95 9.94
N ARG A 57 3.90 16.01 9.31
CA ARG A 57 3.07 16.80 8.39
C ARG A 57 2.90 15.99 7.11
N VAL A 58 1.68 15.86 6.62
CA VAL A 58 1.33 15.05 5.46
C VAL A 58 0.63 15.91 4.42
N THR A 59 1.20 16.02 3.22
CA THR A 59 0.45 16.45 2.03
C THR A 59 -0.05 15.23 1.28
N ALA A 60 -1.36 15.01 1.31
CA ALA A 60 -2.03 13.93 0.59
C ALA A 60 -2.43 14.40 -0.82
N VAL A 61 -1.80 13.81 -1.84
CA VAL A 61 -2.09 14.10 -3.24
C VAL A 61 -3.22 13.23 -3.76
N VAL A 62 -4.27 13.87 -4.28
CA VAL A 62 -5.48 13.23 -4.82
C VAL A 62 -5.76 13.77 -6.23
N ARG A 63 -6.15 12.92 -7.20
CA ARG A 63 -6.33 13.32 -8.61
C ARG A 63 -7.40 14.39 -8.79
N GLN A 64 -8.52 14.18 -8.13
CA GLN A 64 -9.59 15.15 -7.91
C GLN A 64 -10.07 14.90 -6.50
N ALA A 65 -10.27 15.95 -5.71
CA ALA A 65 -10.94 15.85 -4.43
C ALA A 65 -12.41 15.50 -4.66
N SER A 66 -12.73 14.26 -5.03
CA SER A 66 -14.11 13.80 -4.89
C SER A 66 -14.45 13.94 -3.42
N ALA A 67 -15.61 14.54 -3.13
CA ALA A 67 -15.97 14.91 -1.77
C ALA A 67 -15.86 13.70 -0.83
N GLU A 68 -16.17 12.49 -1.31
CA GLU A 68 -16.13 11.25 -0.52
C GLU A 68 -14.71 10.73 -0.24
N ARG A 69 -13.78 10.83 -1.20
CA ARG A 69 -12.40 10.33 -1.01
C ARG A 69 -11.56 11.29 -0.19
N SER A 70 -11.80 12.58 -0.36
CA SER A 70 -11.19 13.62 0.46
C SER A 70 -11.79 13.66 1.87
N SER A 71 -13.09 13.40 2.03
CA SER A 71 -13.71 13.34 3.36
C SER A 71 -13.15 12.21 4.21
N ALA A 72 -12.88 11.03 3.62
CA ALA A 72 -12.27 9.92 4.34
C ALA A 72 -10.89 10.28 4.93
N LEU A 73 -10.05 11.00 4.18
CA LEU A 73 -8.74 11.46 4.66
C LEU A 73 -8.88 12.53 5.77
N VAL A 74 -9.83 13.44 5.62
CA VAL A 74 -10.13 14.47 6.64
C VAL A 74 -10.68 13.84 7.93
N GLU A 75 -11.56 12.85 7.81
CA GLU A 75 -12.08 12.09 8.95
C GLU A 75 -10.98 11.30 9.64
N LEU A 76 -10.07 10.69 8.88
CA LEU A 76 -8.89 10.03 9.42
C LEU A 76 -8.04 11.01 10.25
N ALA A 77 -7.66 12.15 9.67
CA ALA A 77 -6.87 13.16 10.38
C ALA A 77 -7.60 13.71 11.60
N ARG A 78 -8.91 13.92 11.52
CA ARG A 78 -9.74 14.33 12.66
C ARG A 78 -9.73 13.29 13.78
N SER A 79 -9.89 12.01 13.43
CA SER A 79 -9.89 10.91 14.40
C SER A 79 -8.54 10.72 15.09
N ALA A 80 -7.45 11.08 14.41
CA ALA A 80 -6.10 11.06 14.95
C ALA A 80 -5.76 12.30 15.81
N GLY A 81 -6.63 13.33 15.83
CA GLY A 81 -6.32 14.61 16.48
C GLY A 81 -5.29 15.46 15.72
N SER A 82 -4.91 15.06 14.50
CA SER A 82 -3.83 15.63 13.69
C SER A 82 -4.36 16.43 12.49
N LEU A 83 -5.55 17.01 12.61
CA LEU A 83 -6.18 17.73 11.48
C LEU A 83 -5.32 18.90 10.98
N GLY A 84 -4.55 19.55 11.87
CA GLY A 84 -3.62 20.61 11.52
C GLY A 84 -2.40 20.14 10.71
N ASP A 85 -2.15 18.83 10.69
CA ASP A 85 -0.97 18.23 10.07
C ASP A 85 -1.26 17.58 8.70
N LEU A 86 -2.54 17.56 8.27
CA LEU A 86 -2.95 17.05 6.96
C LEU A 86 -3.28 18.20 5.99
N GLU A 87 -2.59 18.24 4.85
CA GLU A 87 -2.88 19.10 3.71
C GLU A 87 -3.38 18.25 2.53
N LEU A 88 -4.54 18.57 1.96
CA LEU A 88 -5.00 17.93 0.72
C LEU A 88 -4.54 18.73 -0.49
N LEU A 89 -3.88 18.06 -1.43
CA LEU A 89 -3.47 18.64 -2.71
C LEU A 89 -4.18 17.93 -3.86
N SER A 90 -5.05 18.65 -4.58
CA SER A 90 -5.65 18.13 -5.80
C SER A 90 -4.68 18.30 -6.97
N LEU A 91 -4.19 17.19 -7.52
CA LEU A 91 -3.18 17.19 -8.59
C LEU A 91 -3.24 15.87 -9.37
N ASP A 92 -3.25 15.98 -10.70
CA ASP A 92 -3.07 14.81 -11.57
C ASP A 92 -1.57 14.49 -11.71
N LEU A 93 -1.19 13.24 -11.46
CA LEU A 93 0.21 12.80 -11.53
C LEU A 93 0.74 12.78 -12.96
N MET A 94 -0.14 12.88 -13.96
CA MET A 94 0.24 13.05 -15.36
C MET A 94 0.59 14.49 -15.73
N ASP A 95 0.26 15.47 -14.88
CA ASP A 95 0.67 16.87 -15.05
C ASP A 95 2.03 17.07 -14.37
N GLU A 96 3.10 16.82 -15.12
CA GLU A 96 4.47 16.85 -14.62
C GLU A 96 4.90 18.24 -14.14
N ASP A 97 4.45 19.30 -14.80
CA ASP A 97 4.76 20.68 -14.44
C ASP A 97 4.11 21.04 -13.10
N ALA A 98 2.81 20.73 -12.95
CA ALA A 98 2.11 20.95 -11.68
C ALA A 98 2.74 20.12 -10.54
N LEU A 99 3.10 18.87 -10.81
CA LEU A 99 3.75 17.99 -9.84
C LEU A 99 5.10 18.57 -9.39
N THR A 100 5.91 19.00 -10.35
CA THR A 100 7.23 19.58 -10.09
C THR A 100 7.13 20.86 -9.27
N GLU A 101 6.24 21.77 -9.63
CA GLU A 101 6.03 23.01 -8.87
C GLU A 101 5.48 22.74 -7.47
N ALA A 102 4.58 21.76 -7.30
CA ALA A 102 4.10 21.35 -6.00
C ALA A 102 5.23 20.83 -5.09
N ILE A 103 6.06 19.90 -5.58
CA ILE A 103 7.16 19.34 -4.78
C ILE A 103 8.22 20.41 -4.45
N LYS A 104 8.53 21.33 -5.37
CA LYS A 104 9.43 22.47 -5.14
C LYS A 104 8.91 23.43 -4.07
N ARG A 105 7.61 23.73 -4.09
CA ARG A 105 6.95 24.60 -3.12
C ARG A 105 6.90 23.97 -1.73
N LEU A 106 6.49 22.69 -1.67
CA LEU A 106 6.28 21.95 -0.42
C LEU A 106 7.58 21.56 0.28
N ARG A 107 8.67 21.40 -0.49
CA ARG A 107 10.00 20.99 0.00
C ARG A 107 9.94 19.82 0.99
N PRO A 108 9.25 18.71 0.65
CA PRO A 108 9.12 17.60 1.58
C PRO A 108 10.50 16.98 1.86
N SER A 109 10.59 16.28 2.98
CA SER A 109 11.74 15.42 3.28
C SER A 109 11.65 14.07 2.56
N VAL A 110 10.41 13.58 2.35
CA VAL A 110 10.15 12.28 1.73
C VAL A 110 8.92 12.37 0.83
N VAL A 111 8.98 11.71 -0.32
CA VAL A 111 7.83 11.50 -1.21
C VAL A 111 7.50 10.01 -1.23
N PHE A 112 6.30 9.65 -0.78
CA PHE A 112 5.76 8.30 -0.89
C PHE A 112 4.93 8.19 -2.15
N HIS A 113 5.39 7.38 -3.10
CA HIS A 113 4.68 7.11 -4.34
C HIS A 113 3.91 5.79 -4.27
N ALA A 114 2.68 5.86 -3.74
CA ALA A 114 1.71 4.76 -3.72
C ALA A 114 0.66 4.86 -4.85
N GLY A 115 0.76 5.88 -5.72
CA GLY A 115 -0.08 6.06 -6.88
C GLY A 115 0.25 5.07 -7.99
N GLY A 116 -0.77 4.50 -8.63
CA GLY A 116 -0.58 3.62 -9.77
C GLY A 116 -1.91 3.17 -10.37
N ILE A 117 -1.90 2.82 -11.64
CA ILE A 117 -3.05 2.27 -12.34
C ILE A 117 -3.01 0.75 -12.22
N PHE A 118 -4.08 0.19 -11.65
CA PHE A 118 -4.35 -1.23 -11.64
C PHE A 118 -5.83 -1.48 -11.88
N ARG A 119 -6.17 -1.88 -13.11
CA ARG A 119 -7.54 -2.22 -13.51
C ARG A 119 -7.53 -3.14 -14.72
N ARG A 120 -8.62 -3.88 -14.90
CA ARG A 120 -8.91 -4.53 -16.19
C ARG A 120 -9.10 -3.44 -17.24
N CYS A 121 -8.46 -3.61 -18.39
CA CYS A 121 -8.47 -2.67 -19.50
C CYS A 121 -8.37 -3.43 -20.82
N GLN A 122 -8.83 -2.80 -21.90
CA GLN A 122 -8.80 -3.38 -23.25
C GLN A 122 -7.48 -3.07 -23.96
N LYS A 123 -6.88 -1.92 -23.67
CA LYS A 123 -5.60 -1.50 -24.25
C LYS A 123 -4.56 -1.30 -23.15
N PRO A 124 -4.00 -2.38 -22.57
CA PRO A 124 -3.14 -2.28 -21.39
C PRO A 124 -1.92 -1.38 -21.57
N MET A 125 -1.37 -1.29 -22.78
CA MET A 125 -0.23 -0.42 -23.07
C MET A 125 -0.56 1.07 -22.85
N GLU A 126 -1.60 1.57 -23.53
CA GLU A 126 -2.05 2.97 -23.47
C GLU A 126 -2.67 3.31 -22.11
N GLU A 127 -3.43 2.36 -21.54
CA GLU A 127 -4.29 2.62 -20.39
C GLU A 127 -3.62 2.43 -19.03
N MET A 128 -2.51 1.68 -18.98
CA MET A 128 -1.88 1.26 -17.73
C MET A 128 -0.35 1.23 -17.79
N VAL A 129 0.27 0.59 -18.79
CA VAL A 129 1.74 0.44 -18.84
C VAL A 129 2.42 1.80 -19.02
N GLN A 130 2.11 2.52 -20.09
CA GLN A 130 2.74 3.82 -20.37
C GLN A 130 2.44 4.86 -19.29
N PRO A 131 1.19 5.01 -18.79
CA PRO A 131 0.92 5.95 -17.71
C PRO A 131 1.66 5.60 -16.41
N ASN A 132 1.77 4.33 -16.04
CA ASN A 132 2.52 3.93 -14.83
C ASN A 132 4.01 4.27 -14.95
N ILE A 133 4.60 4.07 -16.13
CA ILE A 133 5.99 4.46 -16.39
C ILE A 133 6.14 5.98 -16.30
N ALA A 134 5.28 6.73 -16.98
CA ALA A 134 5.32 8.19 -17.00
C ALA A 134 5.17 8.79 -15.59
N MET A 135 4.22 8.31 -14.78
CA MET A 135 4.04 8.76 -13.39
C MET A 135 5.28 8.46 -12.53
N ALA A 136 5.89 7.29 -12.71
CA ALA A 136 7.07 6.90 -11.95
C ALA A 136 8.25 7.82 -12.27
N GLU A 137 8.51 8.10 -13.54
CA GLU A 137 9.58 9.02 -13.96
C GLU A 137 9.30 10.47 -13.56
N ALA A 138 8.06 10.95 -13.70
CA ALA A 138 7.66 12.30 -13.35
C ALA A 138 7.91 12.61 -11.86
N ILE A 139 7.68 11.64 -10.97
CA ILE A 139 7.98 11.79 -9.54
C ILE A 139 9.48 11.97 -9.30
N ILE A 140 10.32 11.24 -10.02
CA ILE A 140 11.78 11.38 -9.89
C ILE A 140 12.24 12.73 -10.43
N ARG A 141 11.72 13.19 -11.57
CA ARG A 141 12.03 14.52 -12.13
C ARG A 141 11.59 15.63 -11.19
N ALA A 142 10.39 15.55 -10.61
CA ALA A 142 9.90 16.49 -9.61
C ALA A 142 10.76 16.50 -8.34
N ALA A 143 11.19 15.34 -7.85
CA ALA A 143 12.10 15.22 -6.70
C ALA A 143 13.47 15.82 -7.01
N ALA A 144 14.02 15.59 -8.20
CA ALA A 144 15.32 16.13 -8.64
C ALA A 144 15.31 17.65 -8.75
N ALA A 145 14.21 18.23 -9.25
CA ALA A 145 14.03 19.67 -9.38
C ALA A 145 13.80 20.39 -8.05
N SER A 146 13.48 19.65 -6.99
CA SER A 146 13.22 20.23 -5.67
C SER A 146 14.52 20.56 -4.91
N PRO A 147 14.64 21.75 -4.30
CA PRO A 147 15.80 22.10 -3.48
C PRO A 147 16.04 21.16 -2.30
N SER A 148 15.01 20.50 -1.77
CA SER A 148 15.15 19.54 -0.66
C SER A 148 15.63 18.16 -1.10
N LYS A 149 15.57 17.84 -2.41
CA LYS A 149 15.86 16.52 -2.99
C LYS A 149 15.31 15.37 -2.12
N PRO A 150 13.98 15.28 -1.94
CA PRO A 150 13.38 14.32 -1.03
C PRO A 150 13.78 12.89 -1.38
N LEU A 151 13.87 12.04 -0.36
CA LEU A 151 13.92 10.58 -0.58
C LEU A 151 12.58 10.15 -1.20
N VAL A 152 12.64 9.41 -2.30
CA VAL A 152 11.47 8.81 -2.94
C VAL A 152 11.32 7.37 -2.45
N ILE A 153 10.20 7.09 -1.79
CA ILE A 153 9.77 5.76 -1.40
C ILE A 153 8.73 5.29 -2.41
N TYR A 154 9.09 4.31 -3.25
CA TYR A 154 8.31 3.88 -4.40
C TYR A 154 7.58 2.55 -4.12
N THR A 155 6.26 2.54 -4.30
CA THR A 155 5.46 1.31 -4.20
C THR A 155 5.49 0.54 -5.52
N SER A 156 6.42 -0.41 -5.60
CA SER A 156 6.47 -1.42 -6.66
C SER A 156 5.48 -2.56 -6.34
N SER A 157 5.84 -3.81 -6.66
CA SER A 157 5.02 -5.00 -6.40
C SER A 157 5.85 -6.26 -6.50
N MET A 158 5.41 -7.33 -5.85
CA MET A 158 5.85 -8.70 -6.12
C MET A 158 5.78 -9.05 -7.63
N ALA A 159 4.90 -8.38 -8.38
CA ALA A 159 4.82 -8.48 -9.82
C ALA A 159 6.08 -8.00 -10.57
N ALA A 160 6.89 -7.12 -9.97
CA ALA A 160 8.20 -6.73 -10.48
C ALA A 160 9.31 -7.73 -10.12
N VAL A 161 9.08 -8.60 -9.13
CA VAL A 161 10.04 -9.60 -8.65
C VAL A 161 9.91 -10.91 -9.42
N ARG A 162 8.68 -11.41 -9.59
CA ARG A 162 8.42 -12.70 -10.26
C ARG A 162 7.33 -12.62 -11.32
N GLY A 163 7.60 -13.27 -12.44
CA GLY A 163 6.67 -13.41 -13.54
C GLY A 163 6.03 -14.79 -13.65
N PRO A 164 5.14 -14.96 -14.63
CA PRO A 164 4.47 -16.22 -14.83
C PRO A 164 5.46 -17.35 -15.14
N GLY A 165 5.39 -18.43 -14.36
CA GLY A 165 6.23 -19.63 -14.57
C GLY A 165 7.72 -19.44 -14.30
N GLN A 166 8.12 -18.24 -13.84
CA GLN A 166 9.50 -17.93 -13.50
C GLN A 166 9.97 -18.78 -12.32
N VAL A 167 11.26 -19.13 -12.33
CA VAL A 167 11.98 -19.70 -11.18
C VAL A 167 12.92 -18.64 -10.60
N PRO A 168 13.27 -18.70 -9.31
CA PRO A 168 14.26 -17.79 -8.72
C PRO A 168 15.60 -17.83 -9.45
N ARG A 169 16.35 -16.72 -9.42
CA ARG A 169 17.69 -16.63 -10.01
C ARG A 169 18.65 -17.64 -9.38
N ASP A 170 19.73 -17.94 -10.11
CA ASP A 170 20.89 -18.70 -9.62
C ASP A 170 20.56 -20.05 -8.97
N GLY A 171 19.43 -20.65 -9.34
CA GLY A 171 18.97 -21.93 -8.79
C GLY A 171 18.52 -21.86 -7.33
N ARG A 172 18.25 -20.67 -6.78
CA ARG A 172 17.72 -20.52 -5.42
C ARG A 172 16.34 -21.17 -5.28
N SER A 173 16.01 -21.53 -4.06
CA SER A 173 14.73 -22.15 -3.71
C SER A 173 13.56 -21.15 -3.63
N CYS A 174 13.85 -19.86 -3.40
CA CYS A 174 12.87 -18.80 -3.21
C CYS A 174 13.33 -17.50 -3.87
N PHE A 175 12.38 -16.61 -4.16
CA PHE A 175 12.66 -15.27 -4.68
C PHE A 175 13.13 -14.34 -3.55
N ASP A 176 13.97 -13.36 -3.85
CA ASP A 176 14.33 -12.27 -2.93
C ASP A 176 14.38 -10.92 -3.65
N GLU A 177 14.83 -9.88 -2.95
CA GLU A 177 14.90 -8.49 -3.42
C GLU A 177 15.76 -8.29 -4.68
N GLU A 178 16.65 -9.23 -5.03
CA GLU A 178 17.50 -9.15 -6.22
C GLU A 178 16.82 -9.74 -7.47
N ASP A 179 15.73 -10.50 -7.28
CA ASP A 179 14.98 -11.08 -8.39
C ASP A 179 14.15 -10.04 -9.15
N TRP A 180 14.11 -10.21 -10.47
CA TRP A 180 13.32 -9.39 -11.37
C TRP A 180 12.43 -10.27 -12.24
N ASN A 181 11.21 -9.83 -12.46
CA ASN A 181 10.31 -10.48 -13.40
C ASN A 181 10.82 -10.27 -14.83
N ARG A 182 11.13 -11.38 -15.51
CA ARG A 182 11.63 -11.41 -16.90
C ARG A 182 10.65 -12.07 -17.86
N GLN A 183 9.52 -12.58 -17.36
CA GLN A 183 8.60 -13.44 -18.11
C GLN A 183 7.36 -12.71 -18.61
N SER A 184 6.84 -11.73 -17.86
CA SER A 184 5.60 -11.06 -18.26
C SER A 184 5.74 -10.32 -19.58
N ARG A 185 4.73 -10.43 -20.43
CA ARG A 185 4.64 -9.69 -21.70
C ARG A 185 3.31 -8.94 -21.78
N PRO A 186 3.29 -7.66 -22.17
CA PRO A 186 2.06 -6.88 -22.19
C PRO A 186 1.04 -7.37 -23.24
N GLU A 187 1.48 -8.13 -24.24
CA GLU A 187 0.64 -8.74 -25.27
C GLU A 187 -0.16 -9.94 -24.74
N ASN A 188 0.25 -10.55 -23.62
CA ASN A 188 -0.40 -11.73 -23.02
C ASN A 188 -1.64 -11.39 -22.18
N GLY A 189 -2.16 -10.16 -22.31
CA GLY A 189 -3.37 -9.69 -21.64
C GLY A 189 -3.09 -8.80 -20.42
N TRP A 190 -4.16 -8.20 -19.89
CA TRP A 190 -4.09 -7.14 -18.88
C TRP A 190 -3.32 -7.54 -17.60
N GLY A 191 -3.35 -8.82 -17.21
CA GLY A 191 -2.66 -9.31 -16.01
C GLY A 191 -1.15 -9.27 -16.15
N GLU A 192 -0.62 -9.81 -17.26
CA GLU A 192 0.82 -9.75 -17.54
C GLU A 192 1.27 -8.35 -17.93
N ALA A 193 0.42 -7.55 -18.58
CA ALA A 193 0.71 -6.14 -18.83
C ALA A 193 0.87 -5.33 -17.54
N TYR A 194 0.06 -5.61 -16.50
CA TYR A 194 0.27 -4.98 -15.20
C TYR A 194 1.63 -5.37 -14.60
N GLN A 195 1.96 -6.67 -14.64
CA GLN A 195 3.24 -7.15 -14.13
C GLN A 195 4.43 -6.52 -14.87
N TYR A 196 4.34 -6.48 -16.20
CA TYR A 196 5.31 -5.79 -17.06
C TYR A 196 5.42 -4.30 -16.70
N SER A 197 4.30 -3.60 -16.47
CA SER A 197 4.31 -2.19 -16.07
C SER A 197 5.07 -1.97 -14.76
N LYS A 198 4.93 -2.88 -13.78
CA LYS A 198 5.61 -2.75 -12.49
C LYS A 198 7.12 -2.96 -12.61
N VAL A 199 7.58 -3.85 -13.49
CA VAL A 199 9.01 -4.00 -13.81
C VAL A 199 9.56 -2.72 -14.44
N GLU A 200 8.93 -2.28 -15.54
CA GLU A 200 9.42 -1.14 -16.31
C GLU A 200 9.40 0.17 -15.51
N SER A 201 8.33 0.43 -14.77
CA SER A 201 8.24 1.64 -13.95
C SER A 201 9.30 1.66 -12.85
N GLU A 202 9.56 0.53 -12.17
CA GLU A 202 10.56 0.48 -11.10
C GLU A 202 11.99 0.63 -11.66
N LEU A 203 12.33 -0.08 -12.75
CA LEU A 203 13.65 0.01 -13.38
C LEU A 203 13.95 1.41 -13.90
N ARG A 204 12.99 2.04 -14.58
CA ARG A 204 13.18 3.38 -15.15
C ARG A 204 13.25 4.45 -14.07
N ALA A 205 12.38 4.37 -13.06
CA ALA A 205 12.45 5.29 -11.93
C ALA A 205 13.79 5.16 -11.19
N LYS A 206 14.26 3.93 -10.94
CA LYS A 206 15.57 3.71 -10.33
C LYS A 206 16.71 4.27 -11.18
N ALA A 207 16.75 3.95 -12.47
CA ALA A 207 17.81 4.42 -13.37
C ALA A 207 17.85 5.96 -13.43
N LEU A 208 16.67 6.60 -13.54
CA LEU A 208 16.55 8.05 -13.56
C LEU A 208 16.92 8.68 -12.21
N ALA A 209 16.62 8.02 -11.09
CA ALA A 209 16.99 8.49 -9.77
C ALA A 209 18.51 8.45 -9.58
N ASP A 210 19.17 7.38 -10.05
CA ASP A 210 20.63 7.26 -10.05
C ASP A 210 21.28 8.36 -10.91
N GLU A 211 20.74 8.61 -12.12
CA GLU A 211 21.18 9.67 -13.04
C GLU A 211 21.05 11.07 -12.41
N LEU A 212 19.88 11.38 -11.84
CA LEU A 212 19.55 12.70 -11.29
C LEU A 212 20.00 12.87 -9.82
N LYS A 213 20.63 11.86 -9.24
CA LYS A 213 21.10 11.82 -7.85
C LYS A 213 19.97 12.10 -6.85
N VAL A 214 18.85 11.42 -7.04
CA VAL A 214 17.68 11.41 -6.14
C VAL A 214 17.74 10.14 -5.29
N GLY A 215 17.51 10.27 -3.99
CA GLY A 215 17.39 9.09 -3.13
C GLY A 215 16.16 8.27 -3.53
N PHE A 216 16.32 6.98 -3.73
CA PHE A 216 15.23 6.08 -4.16
C PHE A 216 15.26 4.77 -3.37
N VAL A 217 14.13 4.38 -2.80
CA VAL A 217 13.92 3.08 -2.15
C VAL A 217 12.62 2.49 -2.66
N SER A 218 12.62 1.21 -3.05
CA SER A 218 11.41 0.55 -3.54
C SER A 218 10.92 -0.54 -2.58
N LEU A 219 9.60 -0.63 -2.44
CA LEU A 219 8.94 -1.71 -1.69
C LEU A 219 8.06 -2.52 -2.64
N CYS A 220 8.17 -3.84 -2.54
CA CYS A 220 7.51 -4.82 -3.40
C CYS A 220 6.46 -5.59 -2.59
N PRO A 221 5.28 -5.02 -2.31
CA PRO A 221 4.20 -5.75 -1.67
C PRO A 221 3.61 -6.82 -2.61
N SER A 222 3.11 -7.90 -2.03
CA SER A 222 2.29 -8.91 -2.70
C SER A 222 0.82 -8.47 -2.78
N PHE A 223 -0.15 -9.40 -2.68
CA PHE A 223 -1.55 -8.99 -2.58
C PHE A 223 -1.79 -8.29 -1.25
N ILE A 224 -1.99 -6.97 -1.33
CA ILE A 224 -2.32 -6.16 -0.15
C ILE A 224 -3.73 -6.52 0.30
N LEU A 225 -3.85 -7.12 1.48
CA LEU A 225 -5.10 -7.46 2.17
C LEU A 225 -5.12 -6.81 3.56
N GLY A 226 -6.24 -6.89 4.27
CA GLY A 226 -6.41 -6.31 5.61
C GLY A 226 -7.64 -5.40 5.72
N PRO A 227 -7.94 -4.85 6.90
CA PRO A 227 -9.08 -3.94 7.08
C PRO A 227 -8.83 -2.60 6.36
N GLU A 228 -9.87 -2.00 5.77
CA GLU A 228 -9.77 -0.67 5.16
C GLU A 228 -9.86 0.43 6.22
N ARG A 229 -9.14 1.54 5.97
CA ARG A 229 -9.30 2.78 6.75
C ARG A 229 -10.30 3.73 6.11
N GLY A 230 -11.28 4.16 6.90
CA GLY A 230 -12.36 5.02 6.45
C GLY A 230 -13.46 4.26 5.71
N PRO A 231 -14.43 4.97 5.09
CA PRO A 231 -15.51 4.34 4.36
C PRO A 231 -14.99 3.46 3.22
N SER A 232 -15.57 2.25 3.11
CA SER A 232 -15.33 1.32 2.01
C SER A 232 -16.44 1.46 0.98
N ASP A 233 -16.07 1.66 -0.29
CA ASP A 233 -16.99 1.55 -1.42
C ASP A 233 -16.96 0.15 -2.05
N GLY A 234 -16.17 -0.79 -1.47
CA GLY A 234 -16.01 -2.15 -1.96
C GLY A 234 -15.33 -2.28 -3.33
N SER A 235 -14.83 -1.19 -3.91
CA SER A 235 -14.39 -1.15 -5.32
C SER A 235 -12.92 -1.54 -5.54
N GLY A 236 -12.11 -1.54 -4.48
CA GLY A 236 -10.71 -1.95 -4.56
C GLY A 236 -10.57 -3.39 -5.06
N PHE A 237 -9.55 -3.68 -5.87
CA PHE A 237 -9.39 -5.03 -6.45
C PHE A 237 -9.28 -6.13 -5.37
N SER A 238 -8.43 -5.93 -4.35
CA SER A 238 -8.30 -6.88 -3.23
C SER A 238 -9.61 -7.04 -2.45
N VAL A 239 -10.29 -5.92 -2.21
CA VAL A 239 -11.56 -5.87 -1.47
C VAL A 239 -12.66 -6.62 -2.20
N SER A 240 -12.88 -6.29 -3.48
CA SER A 240 -13.86 -6.97 -4.33
C SER A 240 -13.54 -8.47 -4.49
N MET A 241 -12.27 -8.85 -4.56
CA MET A 241 -11.84 -10.24 -4.59
C MET A 241 -12.25 -11.00 -3.32
N VAL A 242 -11.90 -10.49 -2.13
CA VAL A 242 -12.27 -11.16 -0.86
C VAL A 242 -13.78 -11.16 -0.65
N LEU A 243 -14.49 -10.07 -0.99
CA LEU A 243 -15.95 -10.05 -0.98
C LEU A 243 -16.55 -11.13 -1.88
N SER A 244 -16.02 -11.32 -3.09
CA SER A 244 -16.51 -12.37 -4.00
C SER A 244 -16.27 -13.79 -3.46
N TRP A 245 -15.20 -13.98 -2.69
CA TRP A 245 -14.96 -15.25 -1.99
C TRP A 245 -15.94 -15.46 -0.84
N MET A 246 -16.13 -14.43 0.00
CA MET A 246 -17.08 -14.48 1.11
C MET A 246 -18.52 -14.75 0.64
N ARG A 247 -18.88 -14.25 -0.56
CA ARG A 247 -20.20 -14.48 -1.19
C ARG A 247 -20.30 -15.81 -1.95
N GLY A 248 -19.20 -16.57 -2.08
CA GLY A 248 -19.17 -17.81 -2.84
C GLY A 248 -19.31 -17.64 -4.36
N GLU A 249 -19.11 -16.42 -4.87
CA GLU A 249 -19.15 -16.07 -6.31
C GLU A 249 -17.90 -16.62 -7.02
N GLN A 250 -16.75 -16.58 -6.34
CA GLN A 250 -15.49 -17.10 -6.84
C GLN A 250 -14.90 -18.12 -5.86
N LYS A 251 -14.13 -19.08 -6.40
CA LYS A 251 -13.36 -20.01 -5.56
C LYS A 251 -12.18 -19.27 -4.91
N VAL A 252 -11.96 -19.54 -3.63
CA VAL A 252 -10.80 -19.08 -2.86
C VAL A 252 -9.52 -19.65 -3.49
N ARG A 253 -8.49 -18.80 -3.61
CA ARG A 253 -7.19 -19.13 -4.21
C ARG A 253 -6.07 -18.91 -3.22
N SER A 254 -4.93 -19.56 -3.45
CA SER A 254 -3.71 -19.35 -2.67
C SER A 254 -2.89 -18.19 -3.21
N LEU A 255 -2.65 -17.19 -2.37
CA LEU A 255 -1.92 -15.96 -2.70
C LEU A 255 -0.85 -15.69 -1.65
N LEU A 256 0.27 -15.06 -2.05
CA LEU A 256 1.11 -14.38 -1.07
C LEU A 256 0.37 -13.13 -0.60
N ILE A 257 0.43 -12.87 0.70
CA ILE A 257 -0.36 -11.82 1.35
C ILE A 257 0.59 -10.79 1.95
N SER A 258 0.18 -9.54 1.87
CA SER A 258 0.81 -8.43 2.59
C SER A 258 -0.29 -7.70 3.34
N ASP A 259 -0.20 -7.63 4.66
CA ASP A 259 -1.15 -6.83 5.42
C ASP A 259 -0.96 -5.34 5.12
N VAL A 260 -2.03 -4.62 4.80
CA VAL A 260 -1.99 -3.18 4.48
C VAL A 260 -1.32 -2.35 5.57
N ARG A 261 -1.49 -2.73 6.85
CA ARG A 261 -0.89 -2.08 8.01
C ARG A 261 0.62 -2.29 8.03
N ASP A 262 1.09 -3.49 7.68
CA ASP A 262 2.54 -3.79 7.59
C ASP A 262 3.18 -3.14 6.37
N VAL A 263 2.47 -3.10 5.23
CA VAL A 263 2.96 -2.40 4.05
C VAL A 263 3.13 -0.91 4.34
N ALA A 264 2.15 -0.26 4.97
CA ALA A 264 2.26 1.14 5.37
C ALA A 264 3.40 1.36 6.39
N ALA A 265 3.53 0.49 7.40
CA ALA A 265 4.60 0.57 8.39
C ALA A 265 5.98 0.41 7.75
N ALA A 266 6.12 -0.50 6.78
CA ALA A 266 7.35 -0.69 6.03
C ALA A 266 7.70 0.53 5.17
N HIS A 267 6.71 1.18 4.53
CA HIS A 267 6.95 2.43 3.81
C HIS A 267 7.46 3.51 4.78
N LEU A 268 6.76 3.71 5.90
CA LEU A 268 7.16 4.67 6.92
C LEU A 268 8.58 4.40 7.46
N ALA A 269 8.92 3.15 7.76
CA ALA A 269 10.25 2.77 8.22
C ALA A 269 11.32 3.01 7.15
N ALA A 270 11.00 2.71 5.88
CA ALA A 270 11.89 2.93 4.74
C ALA A 270 12.25 4.41 4.51
N ALA A 271 11.50 5.36 5.09
CA ALA A 271 11.87 6.79 5.11
C ALA A 271 13.23 7.07 5.78
N LYS A 272 13.75 6.12 6.58
CA LYS A 272 15.06 6.17 7.23
C LYS A 272 16.09 5.25 6.56
N ALA A 273 15.71 4.51 5.52
CA ALA A 273 16.59 3.56 4.86
C ALA A 273 17.63 4.25 3.98
N THR A 274 18.74 3.54 3.73
CA THR A 274 19.76 4.01 2.79
C THR A 274 19.17 4.00 1.36
N PRO A 275 19.38 5.05 0.54
CA PRO A 275 18.99 5.02 -0.87
C PRO A 275 19.58 3.83 -1.63
N GLY A 276 18.86 3.35 -2.63
CA GLY A 276 19.20 2.19 -3.46
C GLY A 276 18.70 0.85 -2.90
N GLN A 277 18.13 0.84 -1.70
CA GLN A 277 17.55 -0.36 -1.10
C GLN A 277 16.22 -0.74 -1.76
N ARG A 278 15.98 -2.04 -1.84
CA ARG A 278 14.72 -2.66 -2.26
C ARG A 278 14.29 -3.62 -1.16
N PHE A 279 12.99 -3.70 -0.91
CA PHE A 279 12.41 -4.56 0.12
C PHE A 279 11.18 -5.28 -0.41
N ILE A 280 11.07 -6.58 -0.17
CA ILE A 280 9.80 -7.30 -0.38
C ILE A 280 9.01 -7.23 0.92
N VAL A 281 7.75 -6.80 0.85
CA VAL A 281 6.84 -6.79 2.01
C VAL A 281 5.79 -7.86 1.81
N SER A 282 5.98 -9.07 2.34
CA SER A 282 5.04 -10.18 2.14
C SER A 282 5.21 -11.26 3.19
N THR A 283 4.19 -12.09 3.38
CA THR A 283 4.41 -13.41 3.98
C THR A 283 5.29 -14.26 3.06
N GLU A 284 6.19 -15.07 3.63
CA GLU A 284 7.12 -15.89 2.84
C GLU A 284 6.47 -17.16 2.27
N VAL A 285 5.35 -17.57 2.87
CA VAL A 285 4.59 -18.77 2.53
C VAL A 285 3.17 -18.35 2.18
N ARG A 286 2.58 -19.00 1.18
CA ARG A 286 1.16 -18.83 0.89
C ARG A 286 0.33 -19.73 1.79
N PRO A 287 -0.79 -19.25 2.36
CA PRO A 287 -1.77 -20.14 2.95
C PRO A 287 -2.39 -21.05 1.88
N LEU A 288 -2.78 -22.24 2.29
CA LEU A 288 -3.53 -23.15 1.43
C LEU A 288 -4.91 -22.56 1.13
N PRO A 289 -5.48 -22.80 -0.08
CA PRO A 289 -6.81 -22.30 -0.41
C PRO A 289 -7.89 -22.71 0.60
N GLU A 290 -7.78 -23.91 1.16
CA GLU A 290 -8.75 -24.44 2.13
C GLU A 290 -8.61 -23.77 3.51
N GLU A 291 -7.40 -23.42 3.95
CA GLU A 291 -7.19 -22.67 5.20
C GLU A 291 -7.83 -21.28 5.12
N VAL A 292 -7.61 -20.59 4.00
CA VAL A 292 -8.25 -19.30 3.72
C VAL A 292 -9.77 -19.47 3.67
N ALA A 293 -10.28 -20.50 2.98
CA ALA A 293 -11.72 -20.76 2.91
C ALA A 293 -12.33 -21.05 4.28
N GLN A 294 -11.64 -21.79 5.14
CA GLN A 294 -12.09 -22.07 6.51
C GLN A 294 -12.23 -20.78 7.32
N VAL A 295 -11.22 -19.90 7.30
CA VAL A 295 -11.29 -18.59 7.98
C VAL A 295 -12.49 -17.78 7.48
N LEU A 296 -12.71 -17.73 6.17
CA LEU A 296 -13.84 -17.01 5.60
C LEU A 296 -15.18 -17.65 6.00
N ARG A 297 -15.28 -18.98 6.06
CA ARG A 297 -16.51 -19.67 6.52
C ARG A 297 -16.84 -19.34 7.97
N GLU A 298 -15.84 -19.28 8.85
CA GLU A 298 -16.04 -18.90 10.25
C GLU A 298 -16.60 -17.49 10.38
N VAL A 299 -15.97 -16.52 9.71
CA VAL A 299 -16.41 -15.11 9.73
C VAL A 299 -17.81 -14.95 9.11
N VAL A 300 -18.04 -15.57 7.95
CA VAL A 300 -19.33 -15.50 7.25
C VAL A 300 -20.44 -16.21 8.03
N ALA A 301 -20.16 -17.35 8.66
CA ALA A 301 -21.13 -18.03 9.51
C ALA A 301 -21.56 -17.14 10.68
N SER A 302 -20.60 -16.45 11.32
CA SER A 302 -20.86 -15.53 12.42
C SER A 302 -21.63 -14.28 11.98
N ALA A 303 -21.34 -13.71 10.81
CA ALA A 303 -21.90 -12.43 10.39
C ALA A 303 -23.16 -12.54 9.53
N TRP A 304 -23.21 -13.52 8.63
CA TRP A 304 -24.24 -13.69 7.60
C TRP A 304 -24.99 -15.03 7.68
N GLY A 305 -24.60 -15.91 8.61
CA GLY A 305 -25.27 -17.18 8.90
C GLY A 305 -24.65 -18.40 8.21
N SER A 306 -24.88 -19.57 8.80
CA SER A 306 -24.24 -20.83 8.38
C SER A 306 -24.55 -21.27 6.95
N GLU A 307 -25.73 -20.93 6.42
CA GLU A 307 -26.07 -21.25 5.02
C GLU A 307 -25.23 -20.45 4.02
N ALA A 308 -24.93 -19.18 4.31
CA ALA A 308 -24.05 -18.37 3.46
C ALA A 308 -22.62 -18.94 3.44
N ALA A 309 -22.13 -19.41 4.59
CA ALA A 309 -20.78 -19.99 4.70
C ALA A 309 -20.61 -21.25 3.83
N LYS A 310 -21.67 -22.04 3.62
CA LYS A 310 -21.63 -23.24 2.75
C LYS A 310 -21.34 -22.91 1.28
N ALA A 311 -21.59 -21.67 0.84
CA ALA A 311 -21.30 -21.26 -0.53
C ALA A 311 -19.80 -21.08 -0.81
N ILE A 312 -18.96 -20.96 0.22
CA ILE A 312 -17.52 -20.69 0.10
C ILE A 312 -16.78 -21.99 -0.28
N ARG A 313 -16.17 -21.97 -1.45
CA ARG A 313 -15.44 -23.09 -2.04
C ARG A 313 -13.98 -22.72 -2.27
N ALA A 314 -13.06 -23.62 -1.96
CA ALA A 314 -11.65 -23.46 -2.31
C ALA A 314 -11.34 -24.10 -3.68
N THR A 315 -10.27 -23.64 -4.33
CA THR A 315 -9.67 -24.41 -5.42
C THR A 315 -9.01 -25.66 -4.87
N SER A 316 -9.24 -26.82 -5.47
CA SER A 316 -8.55 -28.07 -5.11
C SER A 316 -7.05 -27.94 -5.38
N PRO A 317 -6.17 -28.46 -4.50
CA PRO A 317 -4.78 -28.70 -4.86
C PRO A 317 -4.76 -29.75 -5.99
N PRO A 318 -3.84 -29.66 -6.97
CA PRO A 318 -3.72 -30.71 -7.99
C PRO A 318 -3.35 -32.05 -7.34
N THR A 319 -4.01 -33.13 -7.76
CA THR A 319 -3.94 -34.45 -7.11
C THR A 319 -2.85 -35.41 -7.63
N ASP A 320 -1.88 -34.98 -8.46
CA ASP A 320 -0.88 -35.91 -9.04
C ASP A 320 0.58 -35.44 -8.96
N GLY A 321 1.43 -36.26 -8.31
CA GLY A 321 2.90 -36.31 -8.49
C GLY A 321 3.73 -35.18 -7.86
N PRO A 322 5.08 -35.28 -7.81
CA PRO A 322 5.96 -34.28 -7.19
C PRO A 322 5.69 -32.92 -7.82
N ALA A 323 5.14 -32.05 -6.99
CA ALA A 323 4.08 -31.15 -7.41
C ALA A 323 4.62 -29.97 -8.22
N CYS A 324 4.21 -29.94 -9.49
CA CYS A 324 4.45 -28.87 -10.44
C CYS A 324 3.08 -28.33 -10.84
N MET A 325 2.69 -27.16 -10.31
CA MET A 325 1.45 -26.53 -10.74
C MET A 325 1.54 -26.02 -12.18
N ARG A 326 0.71 -26.59 -13.04
CA ARG A 326 0.18 -25.92 -14.24
C ARG A 326 -1.22 -25.42 -13.90
N THR A 327 -1.33 -24.31 -13.15
CA THR A 327 -2.53 -23.49 -13.26
C THR A 327 -2.48 -22.80 -14.62
N SER A 328 -3.61 -22.74 -15.33
CA SER A 328 -3.76 -22.10 -16.65
C SER A 328 -2.86 -20.86 -16.79
N ALA A 329 -1.83 -21.00 -17.63
CA ALA A 329 -0.74 -20.04 -17.85
C ALA A 329 -0.07 -19.52 -16.56
N ALA A 330 0.83 -20.37 -16.02
CA ALA A 330 2.12 -19.97 -15.48
C ALA A 330 2.15 -19.29 -14.08
N MET A 331 1.91 -20.05 -13.01
CA MET A 331 2.60 -19.82 -11.74
C MET A 331 2.96 -21.18 -11.13
N ARG A 332 4.25 -21.53 -11.11
CA ARG A 332 4.72 -22.68 -10.35
C ARG A 332 4.58 -22.32 -8.88
N ILE A 333 3.62 -22.93 -8.21
CA ILE A 333 3.56 -22.91 -6.75
C ILE A 333 4.59 -23.95 -6.29
N LEU A 334 5.59 -23.50 -5.54
CA LEU A 334 6.46 -24.41 -4.79
C LEU A 334 5.54 -25.19 -3.87
N SER A 335 5.40 -26.49 -4.14
CA SER A 335 4.39 -27.29 -3.46
C SER A 335 5.07 -28.21 -2.45
N GLY A 336 4.76 -27.92 -1.19
CA GLY A 336 5.18 -28.63 0.02
C GLY A 336 4.74 -27.80 1.24
N PRO A 337 4.28 -28.42 2.35
CA PRO A 337 4.05 -27.69 3.60
C PRO A 337 5.31 -26.93 4.00
N GLY A 338 5.22 -25.60 4.16
CA GLY A 338 6.36 -24.76 4.54
C GLY A 338 7.32 -24.38 3.41
N ALA A 339 7.00 -24.64 2.14
CA ALA A 339 7.80 -24.16 1.02
C ALA A 339 7.73 -22.63 0.93
N GLN A 340 8.82 -21.96 1.33
CA GLN A 340 8.98 -20.52 1.21
C GLN A 340 9.09 -20.14 -0.27
N GLU A 341 8.17 -19.32 -0.75
CA GLU A 341 8.20 -18.78 -2.11
C GLU A 341 9.09 -17.55 -2.21
N VAL A 342 9.17 -16.80 -1.11
CA VAL A 342 9.95 -15.55 -1.02
C VAL A 342 10.71 -15.55 0.30
N GLN A 343 11.94 -15.08 0.28
CA GLN A 343 12.74 -14.77 1.47
C GLN A 343 12.74 -13.25 1.64
N CYS A 344 12.13 -12.76 2.71
CA CYS A 344 12.04 -11.32 2.96
C CYS A 344 12.09 -10.92 4.44
N LYS A 345 11.91 -11.86 5.38
CA LYS A 345 11.91 -11.55 6.82
C LYS A 345 13.21 -10.90 7.30
N GLU A 346 14.36 -11.40 6.82
CA GLU A 346 15.67 -10.86 7.21
C GLU A 346 15.82 -9.40 6.77
N ARG A 347 15.50 -9.11 5.51
CA ARG A 347 15.57 -7.76 4.93
C ARG A 347 14.55 -6.81 5.56
N LEU A 348 13.34 -7.29 5.86
CA LEU A 348 12.35 -6.51 6.62
C LEU A 348 12.76 -6.27 8.07
N GLY A 349 13.54 -7.18 8.66
CA GLY A 349 14.13 -7.04 9.99
C GLY A 349 15.04 -5.81 10.11
N GLU A 350 15.70 -5.40 9.03
CA GLU A 350 16.49 -4.15 8.97
C GLU A 350 15.61 -2.90 9.15
N LEU A 351 14.34 -2.97 8.75
CA LEU A 351 13.32 -1.94 8.98
C LEU A 351 12.54 -2.15 10.28
N GLN A 352 12.89 -3.18 11.06
CA GLN A 352 12.17 -3.64 12.26
C GLN A 352 10.70 -4.02 11.97
N ILE A 353 10.41 -4.44 10.74
CA ILE A 353 9.07 -4.85 10.31
C ILE A 353 8.92 -6.36 10.42
N HIS A 354 7.83 -6.78 11.06
CA HIS A 354 7.42 -8.17 11.13
C HIS A 354 6.02 -8.29 10.54
N CYS A 355 5.88 -9.01 9.43
CA CYS A 355 4.58 -9.21 8.80
C CYS A 355 3.65 -10.03 9.71
N ARG A 356 2.39 -9.61 9.81
CA ARG A 356 1.30 -10.38 10.42
C ARG A 356 1.10 -11.70 9.70
N ASP A 357 0.45 -12.62 10.42
CA ASP A 357 0.05 -13.89 9.85
C ASP A 357 -0.94 -13.69 8.68
N ALA A 358 -0.81 -14.53 7.66
CA ALA A 358 -1.63 -14.47 6.45
C ALA A 358 -3.12 -14.72 6.76
N LEU A 359 -3.42 -15.69 7.62
CA LEU A 359 -4.78 -16.06 7.97
C LEU A 359 -5.42 -15.04 8.92
N GLU A 360 -4.62 -14.46 9.83
CA GLU A 360 -5.06 -13.33 10.66
C GLU A 360 -5.41 -12.11 9.80
N THR A 361 -4.56 -11.77 8.82
CA THR A 361 -4.83 -10.68 7.85
C THR A 361 -6.14 -10.89 7.11
N VAL A 362 -6.38 -12.13 6.63
CA VAL A 362 -7.65 -12.50 5.95
C VAL A 362 -8.84 -12.36 6.90
N ARG A 363 -8.70 -12.82 8.16
CA ARG A 363 -9.75 -12.76 9.16
C ARG A 363 -10.14 -11.32 9.46
N ASP A 364 -9.17 -10.44 9.71
CA ASP A 364 -9.39 -9.02 9.99
C ASP A 364 -10.08 -8.32 8.81
N MET A 365 -9.61 -8.59 7.60
CA MET A 365 -10.24 -8.07 6.38
C MET A 365 -11.68 -8.53 6.25
N ALA A 366 -11.94 -9.84 6.39
CA ALA A 366 -13.27 -10.40 6.25
C ALA A 366 -14.23 -9.88 7.33
N SER A 367 -13.78 -9.78 8.59
CA SER A 367 -14.57 -9.23 9.68
C SER A 367 -14.91 -7.76 9.44
N HIS A 368 -13.94 -6.97 8.96
CA HIS A 368 -14.19 -5.58 8.58
C HIS A 368 -15.25 -5.50 7.46
N LEU A 369 -15.08 -6.27 6.38
CA LEU A 369 -16.02 -6.30 5.26
C LEU A 369 -17.42 -6.75 5.68
N ALA A 370 -17.52 -7.72 6.57
CA ALA A 370 -18.78 -8.18 7.12
C ALA A 370 -19.51 -7.10 7.95
N SER A 371 -18.76 -6.20 8.60
CA SER A 371 -19.32 -5.11 9.39
C SER A 371 -19.85 -3.95 8.54
N VAL A 372 -19.27 -3.71 7.36
CA VAL A 372 -19.64 -2.59 6.47
C VAL A 372 -20.56 -3.00 5.32
N ALA A 373 -20.59 -4.27 4.92
CA ALA A 373 -21.47 -4.75 3.86
C ALA A 373 -22.92 -4.92 4.36
N PRO A 374 -23.94 -4.33 3.70
CA PRO A 374 -25.32 -4.48 4.14
C PRO A 374 -25.79 -5.94 4.00
N LYS A 375 -26.44 -6.47 5.06
CA LYS A 375 -27.03 -7.83 5.08
C LYS A 375 -27.98 -8.09 3.90
N THR A 376 -28.57 -7.04 3.32
CA THR A 376 -29.56 -7.08 2.25
C THR A 376 -28.99 -7.26 0.84
N ALA A 377 -27.67 -7.20 0.65
CA ALA A 377 -27.03 -7.51 -0.65
C ALA A 377 -27.14 -9.01 -1.02
N PHE A 378 -27.57 -9.85 -0.08
CA PHE A 378 -27.89 -11.26 -0.31
C PHE A 378 -29.30 -11.43 -0.87
N ARG A 379 -29.50 -11.05 -2.14
CA ARG A 379 -30.42 -11.87 -2.95
C ARG A 379 -29.68 -13.16 -3.24
N PHE A 380 -29.79 -14.13 -2.33
CA PHE A 380 -29.76 -15.52 -2.76
C PHE A 380 -30.73 -15.58 -3.94
N PHE A 381 -30.23 -15.87 -5.14
CA PHE A 381 -31.09 -16.35 -6.21
C PHE A 381 -31.72 -17.63 -5.67
N ARG A 382 -32.86 -17.49 -4.99
CA ARG A 382 -33.84 -18.54 -4.82
C ARG A 382 -34.24 -18.88 -6.25
N PHE A 383 -33.56 -19.85 -6.84
CA PHE A 383 -34.19 -20.68 -7.85
C PHE A 383 -35.35 -21.37 -7.14
N SER A 384 -36.52 -20.74 -7.22
CA SER A 384 -37.79 -21.38 -6.92
C SER A 384 -38.15 -22.20 -8.16
N TRP A 385 -38.02 -23.53 -8.01
CA TRP A 385 -38.64 -24.63 -8.75
C TRP A 385 -38.60 -24.63 -10.29
#